data_AF-A0A7W0EXT0-F1
#
_entry.id   AF-A0A7W0EXT0-F1
#
_cell.length_a   1.000
_cell.length_b   1.000
_cell.length_c   1.000
_cell.angle_alpha   90.00
_cell.angle_beta   90.00
_cell.angle_gamma   90.00
#
_symmetry.space_group_name_H-M   'P 1'
#
loop_
_entity.id
_entity.type
_entity.pdbx_description
1 polymer ?
#
loop_
_entity_poly.entity_id
_entity_poly.type
_entity_poly.pdbx_seq_one_letter_code
_entity_poly.pdbx_strand_id
1 'polypeptide(L)' 'MNTPMAIDGISKATGVDKNELIKQREGRVPLKGGMGSAWDVAYAALFLASDEAKFISGVLLPVDGAQSARVG' A
#
# COMPACT_ATOMS: atom_id res chain seq x y z
N MET A 1 2.48 -0.73 -3.43
CA MET A 1 3.48 -0.42 -4.48
C MET A 1 3.83 -1.67 -5.26
N ASN A 2 3.94 -1.52 -6.58
CA ASN A 2 4.49 -2.55 -7.45
C ASN A 2 6.02 -2.50 -7.39
N THR A 3 6.66 -3.50 -6.78
CA THR A 3 8.13 -3.57 -6.68
C THR A 3 8.64 -4.91 -7.23
N PRO A 4 9.84 -4.95 -7.85
CA PRO A 4 10.41 -6.20 -8.37
C PRO A 4 10.52 -7.29 -7.31
N MET A 5 10.93 -6.92 -6.09
CA MET A 5 11.00 -7.84 -4.94
C MET A 5 9.67 -8.55 -4.68
N ALA A 6 8.55 -7.85 -4.87
CA ALA A 6 7.23 -8.35 -4.53
C ALA A 6 6.55 -9.14 -5.67
N ILE A 7 7.15 -9.14 -6.87
CA ILE A 7 6.61 -9.82 -8.07
C ILE A 7 7.57 -10.92 -8.55
N ASP A 8 8.85 -10.60 -8.75
CA ASP A 8 9.79 -11.47 -9.46
C ASP A 8 10.09 -12.76 -8.70
N GLY A 9 10.27 -12.67 -7.38
CA GLY A 9 10.49 -13.86 -6.54
C GLY A 9 9.27 -14.78 -6.51
N ILE A 10 8.07 -14.19 -6.42
CA ILE A 10 6.82 -14.95 -6.37
C ILE A 10 6.55 -15.61 -7.72
N SER A 11 6.70 -14.89 -8.84
CA SER A 11 6.53 -15.44 -10.18
C SER A 11 7.45 -16.63 -10.44
N LYS A 12 8.72 -16.55 -10.05
CA LYS A 12 9.68 -17.66 -10.16
C LYS A 12 9.29 -18.87 -9.30
N ALA A 13 8.78 -18.63 -8.09
CA ALA A 13 8.43 -19.70 -7.16
C ALA A 13 7.11 -20.40 -7.50
N THR A 14 6.13 -19.68 -8.05
CA THR A 14 4.79 -20.21 -8.32
C THR A 14 4.53 -20.56 -9.78
N GLY A 15 5.40 -20.12 -10.70
CA GLY A 15 5.19 -20.25 -12.15
C GLY A 15 4.09 -19.35 -12.71
N VAL A 16 3.50 -18.47 -11.89
CA VAL A 16 2.45 -17.54 -12.31
C VAL A 16 3.06 -16.36 -13.06
N ASP A 17 2.40 -15.94 -14.14
CA ASP A 17 2.78 -14.76 -14.92
C ASP A 17 2.83 -13.49 -14.05
N LYS A 18 3.77 -12.60 -14.35
CA LYS A 18 3.99 -11.37 -13.57
C LYS A 18 2.79 -10.43 -13.64
N ASN A 19 2.15 -10.28 -14.80
CA ASN A 19 1.02 -9.37 -14.95
C ASN A 19 -0.20 -9.91 -14.20
N GLU A 20 -0.39 -11.22 -14.21
CA GLU A 20 -1.44 -11.86 -13.42
C GLU A 20 -1.19 -11.66 -11.91
N LEU A 21 0.04 -11.78 -11.43
CA LEU A 21 0.38 -11.47 -10.04
C LEU A 21 0.14 -10.00 -9.68
N ILE A 22 0.48 -9.07 -10.57
CA ILE A 22 0.21 -7.63 -10.38
C ILE A 22 -1.30 -7.41 -10.24
N LYS A 23 -2.10 -7.94 -11.16
CA LYS A 23 -3.56 -7.81 -11.15
C LYS A 23 -4.19 -8.41 -9.88
N GLN A 24 -3.71 -9.59 -9.46
CA GLN A 24 -4.14 -10.20 -8.20
C GLN A 24 -3.83 -9.34 -6.98
N ARG A 25 -2.65 -8.69 -6.96
CA ARG A 25 -2.25 -7.80 -5.87
C ARG A 25 -3.06 -6.50 -5.87
N GLU A 26 -3.34 -5.93 -7.04
CA GLU A 26 -4.21 -4.77 -7.17
C GLU A 26 -5.63 -5.07 -6.66
N GLY A 27 -6.20 -6.21 -7.05
CA GLY A 27 -7.52 -6.65 -6.58
C GLY A 27 -7.59 -6.97 -5.08
N ARG A 28 -6.43 -7.08 -4.41
CA ARG A 28 -6.37 -7.23 -2.94
C ARG A 28 -6.45 -5.90 -2.20
N VAL A 29 -6.40 -4.73 -2.83
CA VAL A 29 -6.51 -3.47 -2.09
C VAL A 29 -7.99 -3.07 -1.98
N PRO A 30 -8.55 -2.89 -0.77
CA PRO A 30 -9.95 -2.49 -0.60
C PRO A 30 -10.31 -1.14 -1.20
N LEU A 31 -9.43 -0.13 -1.09
CA LEU A 31 -9.70 1.19 -1.63
C LEU A 31 -9.58 1.22 -3.16
N LYS A 32 -10.41 2.07 -3.79
CA LYS A 32 -10.30 2.38 -5.22
C LYS A 32 -8.95 3.01 -5.50
N GLY A 33 -8.24 2.54 -6.53
CA GLY A 33 -6.90 3.00 -6.91
C GLY A 33 -5.81 1.94 -6.88
N GLY A 34 -6.10 0.74 -6.33
CA GLY A 34 -5.19 -0.40 -6.39
C GLY A 34 -3.94 -0.21 -5.51
N MET A 35 -2.80 -0.72 -5.96
CA MET A 35 -1.56 -0.63 -5.19
C MET A 35 -1.07 0.82 -5.08
N GLY A 36 -1.00 1.34 -3.85
CA GLY A 36 -0.43 2.67 -3.58
C GLY A 36 1.03 2.82 -4.02
N SER A 37 1.45 4.05 -4.22
CA SER A 37 2.79 4.51 -4.57
C SER A 37 3.58 4.97 -3.34
N ALA A 38 4.82 5.39 -3.54
CA ALA A 38 5.63 5.99 -2.46
C ALA A 38 5.05 7.33 -2.01
N TRP A 39 4.40 8.04 -2.94
CA TRP A 39 3.85 9.36 -2.70
C TRP A 39 2.68 9.35 -1.73
N ASP A 40 1.89 8.28 -1.69
CA ASP A 40 0.78 8.16 -0.74
C ASP A 40 1.29 8.21 0.72
N VAL A 41 2.39 7.52 1.00
CA VAL A 41 3.07 7.58 2.31
C VAL A 41 3.73 8.94 2.52
N ALA A 42 4.40 9.48 1.49
CA ALA A 42 5.08 10.77 1.59
C ALA A 42 4.11 11.93 1.89
N TYR A 43 2.92 11.95 1.27
CA TYR A 43 1.91 12.97 1.53
C TYR A 43 1.29 12.84 2.92
N ALA A 44 1.05 11.61 3.40
CA ALA A 44 0.61 11.41 4.78
C ALA A 44 1.66 11.90 5.78
N ALA A 45 2.94 11.59 5.55
CA ALA A 45 4.04 12.08 6.38
C ALA A 45 4.18 13.61 6.31
N LEU A 46 4.04 14.20 5.12
CA LEU A 46 4.08 15.64 4.92
C LEU A 46 2.96 16.35 5.71
N PHE A 47 1.73 15.81 5.67
CA PHE A 47 0.62 16.34 6.46
C PHE A 47 0.89 16.21 7.96
N LEU A 48 1.37 15.07 8.44
CA LEU A 48 1.67 14.88 9.86
C LEU A 48 2.81 15.78 10.35
N ALA A 49 3.68 16.25 9.45
CA ALA A 49 4.75 17.19 9.75
C ALA A 49 4.33 18.67 9.66
N SER A 50 3.09 18.97 9.26
CA SER A 50 2.61 20.33 9.05
C SER A 50 1.86 20.89 10.28
N ASP A 51 1.63 22.22 10.30
CA ASP A 51 0.92 22.90 11.38
C ASP A 51 -0.56 22.46 11.49
N GLU A 52 -1.13 21.98 10.39
CA GLU A 52 -2.49 21.44 10.34
C GLU A 52 -2.66 20.18 11.21
N ALA A 53 -1.59 19.44 11.47
CA ALA A 53 -1.60 18.25 12.32
C ALA A 53 -1.34 18.55 13.82
N LYS A 54 -1.34 19.81 14.26
CA LYS A 54 -0.97 20.22 15.65
C LYS A 54 -1.70 19.51 16.81
N PHE A 55 -2.83 18.85 16.54
CA PHE A 55 -3.60 18.14 17.55
C PHE A 55 -3.68 16.61 17.30
N ILE A 56 -2.85 16.11 16.38
CA ILE A 56 -2.75 14.68 16.04
C ILE A 56 -1.45 14.17 16.66
N SER A 57 -1.55 13.30 17.66
CA SER A 57 -0.38 12.68 18.32
C SER A 57 -0.73 11.32 18.93
N GLY A 58 0.28 10.48 19.14
CA GLY A 58 0.14 9.18 19.80
C GLY A 58 -0.61 8.10 19.00
N VAL A 59 -0.86 8.34 17.71
CA VAL A 59 -1.63 7.43 16.84
C VAL A 59 -0.71 6.70 15.86
N LEU A 60 -1.02 5.43 15.58
CA LEU A 60 -0.50 4.72 14.42
C LEU A 60 -1.49 4.94 13.26
N LEU A 61 -1.04 5.56 12.17
CA LEU A 61 -1.87 5.84 11.00
C LEU A 61 -1.45 4.93 9.83
N PRO A 62 -2.17 3.81 9.57
CA PRO A 62 -1.88 2.95 8.43
C PRO A 62 -2.16 3.67 7.10
N VAL A 63 -1.18 3.63 6.19
CA VAL A 63 -1.29 4.13 4.81
C VAL A 63 -1.13 2.96 3.85
N ASP A 64 -2.13 2.08 3.83
CA ASP A 64 -2.02 0.75 3.20
C ASP A 64 -3.21 0.38 2.30
N GLY A 65 -4.04 1.35 1.94
CA GLY A 65 -5.23 1.10 1.14
C GLY A 65 -6.33 0.33 1.89
N ALA A 66 -6.36 0.43 3.22
CA ALA A 66 -7.26 -0.27 4.15
C ALA A 66 -7.00 -1.79 4.26
N GLN A 67 -5.80 -2.25 3.89
CA GLN A 67 -5.44 -3.66 4.02
C GLN A 67 -5.50 -4.15 5.47
N SER A 68 -5.05 -3.33 6.42
CA SER A 68 -5.09 -3.65 7.86
C SER A 68 -6.51 -3.74 8.42
N ALA A 69 -7.52 -3.21 7.72
CA ALA A 69 -8.92 -3.22 8.14
C ALA A 69 -9.75 -4.33 7.48
N ARG A 70 -9.14 -5.26 6.73
CA ARG A 70 -9.86 -6.32 6.00
C ARG A 70 -10.43 -7.42 6.88
N VAL A 71 -9.91 -7.59 8.09
CA VAL A 71 -10.38 -8.59 9.05
C VAL A 71 -11.03 -7.85 10.21
N GLY A 72 -12.35 -7.99 10.32
CA GLY A 72 -13.20 -7.41 11.36
C GLY A 72 -14.49 -8.20 11.46
#